data_AF-A0AB39BCM2-F1
#
_entry.id   AF-A0AB39BCM2-F1
#
_cell.length_a   1.000
_cell.length_b   1.000
_cell.length_c   1.000
_cell.angle_alpha   90.00
_cell.angle_beta   90.00
_cell.angle_gamma   90.00
#
_symmetry.space_group_name_H-M   'P 1'
#
loop_
_entity.id
_entity.type
_entity.pdbx_description
1 polymer ?
#
loop_
_entity_poly.entity_id
_entity_poly.type
_entity_poly.pdbx_seq_one_letter_code
_entity_poly.pdbx_strand_id
1 'polypeptide(L)'
;MAPQEAQRLTAITADLESVLAVPTATLDDASLLAEVTALERLARVVGAAQIRVAGEIAARSRPELGDEGLSHSENFSTPVRMLAALTQASSREARSRLGFHHGHLHRSSWRLEMRGGAPHIVPSAWVDRAQTPIPVSRRRTASPLDVKRTA
;
A
#
# COMPACT_ATOMS: atom_id res chain seq x y z
N MET A 1 20.21 -6.61 -14.82
CA MET A 1 20.79 -6.35 -13.49
C MET A 1 19.64 -5.94 -12.58
N ALA A 2 19.25 -6.76 -11.61
CA ALA A 2 18.18 -6.38 -10.69
C ALA A 2 18.58 -5.08 -9.96
N PRO A 3 17.69 -4.09 -9.82
CA PRO A 3 18.03 -2.83 -9.15
C PRO A 3 18.61 -3.12 -7.76
N GLN A 4 19.63 -2.35 -7.36
CA GLN A 4 20.37 -2.55 -6.12
C GLN A 4 19.43 -2.62 -4.90
N GLU A 5 18.33 -1.88 -4.94
CA GLU A 5 17.29 -1.86 -3.92
C GLU A 5 16.56 -3.20 -3.79
N ALA A 6 16.26 -3.89 -4.89
CA ALA A 6 15.59 -5.20 -4.84
C ALA A 6 16.49 -6.26 -4.20
N GLN A 7 17.79 -6.24 -4.52
CA GLN A 7 18.78 -7.12 -3.91
C GLN A 7 18.91 -6.86 -2.41
N ARG A 8 18.90 -5.58 -2.00
CA ARG A 8 18.90 -5.21 -0.58
C ARG A 8 17.63 -5.66 0.15
N LEU A 9 16.46 -5.57 -0.48
CA LEU A 9 15.21 -6.07 0.11
C LEU A 9 15.27 -7.59 0.32
N THR A 10 15.81 -8.35 -0.64
CA THR A 10 16.02 -9.79 -0.48
C THR A 10 16.97 -10.11 0.68
N ALA A 11 18.08 -9.39 0.81
CA ALA A 11 19.01 -9.57 1.92
C ALA A 11 18.34 -9.27 3.27
N ILE A 12 17.60 -8.16 3.37
CA ILE A 12 16.84 -7.81 4.58
C ILE A 12 15.80 -8.88 4.92
N THR A 13 15.13 -9.47 3.92
CA THR A 13 14.20 -10.58 4.15
C THR A 13 14.91 -11.78 4.77
N ALA A 14 16.08 -12.18 4.25
CA ALA A 14 16.85 -13.29 4.81
C ALA A 14 17.30 -13.01 6.26
N ASP A 15 17.77 -11.79 6.54
CA ASP A 15 18.13 -11.37 7.89
C ASP A 15 16.92 -11.43 8.84
N LEU A 16 15.75 -10.95 8.41
CA LEU A 16 14.51 -11.01 9.18
C LEU A 16 14.05 -12.45 9.42
N GLU A 17 14.12 -13.33 8.43
CA GLU A 17 13.80 -14.76 8.58
C GLU A 17 14.70 -15.40 9.64
N SER A 18 16.00 -15.07 9.65
CA SER A 18 16.93 -15.55 10.68
C SER A 18 16.58 -15.03 12.07
N VAL A 19 16.18 -13.76 12.21
CA VAL A 19 15.81 -13.15 13.50
C VAL A 19 14.50 -13.76 14.04
N LEU A 20 13.53 -14.02 13.16
CA LEU A 20 12.19 -14.48 13.52
C LEU A 20 12.07 -16.01 13.67
N ALA A 21 13.15 -16.76 13.47
CA ALA A 21 13.18 -18.22 13.62
C ALA A 21 13.12 -18.68 15.09
N VAL A 22 13.24 -17.76 16.07
CA VAL A 22 13.17 -18.09 17.50
C VAL A 22 11.77 -18.62 17.85
N PRO A 23 11.64 -19.80 18.49
CA PRO A 23 10.33 -20.31 18.88
C PRO A 23 9.65 -19.41 19.91
N THR A 24 8.52 -18.80 19.54
CA THR A 24 7.75 -17.91 20.43
C THR A 24 7.29 -18.57 21.72
N ALA A 25 7.11 -19.89 21.72
CA ALA A 25 6.78 -20.69 22.90
C ALA A 25 7.85 -20.65 24.01
N THR A 26 9.06 -20.17 23.72
CA THR A 26 10.18 -20.07 24.68
C THR A 26 10.32 -18.68 25.31
N LEU A 27 9.54 -17.71 24.85
CA LEU A 27 9.59 -16.34 25.34
C LEU A 27 8.81 -16.21 26.64
N ASP A 28 9.33 -15.40 27.57
CA ASP A 28 8.50 -14.89 28.66
C ASP A 28 7.49 -13.85 28.15
N ASP A 29 6.47 -13.55 28.95
CA ASP A 29 5.39 -12.62 28.57
C ASP A 29 5.94 -11.24 28.15
N ALA A 30 6.97 -10.75 28.83
CA ALA A 30 7.57 -9.45 28.53
C ALA A 30 8.24 -9.45 27.15
N SER A 31 8.97 -10.51 26.82
CA SER A 31 9.65 -10.69 25.55
C SER A 31 8.65 -10.91 24.41
N LEU A 32 7.58 -11.69 24.65
CA LEU A 32 6.52 -11.89 23.66
C LEU A 32 5.80 -10.57 23.31
N LEU A 33 5.50 -9.75 24.31
CA LEU A 33 4.88 -8.43 24.11
C LEU A 33 5.83 -7.44 23.41
N ALA A 34 7.13 -7.51 23.71
CA ALA A 34 8.14 -6.73 23.01
C ALA A 34 8.25 -7.16 21.53
N GLU A 35 8.19 -8.47 21.26
CA GLU A 35 8.28 -9.04 19.92
C GLU A 35 7.08 -8.65 19.05
N VAL A 36 5.85 -8.78 19.54
CA VAL A 36 4.67 -8.33 18.79
C VAL A 36 4.73 -6.82 18.50
N THR A 37 5.23 -6.02 19.44
CA THR A 37 5.41 -4.58 19.24
C THR A 37 6.42 -4.27 18.13
N ALA A 38 7.53 -5.00 18.09
CA ALA A 38 8.57 -4.84 17.06
C ALA A 38 8.06 -5.27 15.68
N LEU A 39 7.38 -6.43 15.60
CA LEU A 39 6.74 -6.92 14.38
C LEU A 39 5.72 -5.93 13.82
N GLU A 40 4.88 -5.35 14.67
CA GLU A 40 3.90 -4.34 14.27
C GLU A 40 4.55 -3.05 13.74
N ARG A 41 5.70 -2.65 14.30
CA ARG A 41 6.47 -1.51 13.76
C ARG A 41 7.01 -1.82 12.37
N LEU A 42 7.56 -3.02 12.16
CA LEU A 42 8.04 -3.47 10.86
C LEU A 42 6.90 -3.54 9.84
N ALA A 43 5.77 -4.15 10.21
CA ALA A 43 4.59 -4.26 9.37
C ALA A 43 4.07 -2.87 8.93
N ARG A 44 4.11 -1.86 9.80
CA ARG A 44 3.72 -0.48 9.47
C ARG A 44 4.61 0.15 8.40
N VAL A 45 5.91 -0.11 8.43
CA VAL A 45 6.88 0.42 7.44
C VAL A 45 6.73 -0.31 6.11
N VAL A 46 6.66 -1.65 6.14
CA VAL A 46 6.49 -2.47 4.95
C VAL A 46 5.14 -2.18 4.28
N GLY A 47 4.04 -2.15 5.05
CA GLY A 47 2.73 -1.79 4.53
C GLY A 47 2.69 -0.41 3.90
N ALA A 48 3.42 0.55 4.48
CA ALA A 48 3.58 1.87 3.89
C ALA A 48 4.33 1.84 2.54
N ALA A 49 5.39 1.05 2.43
CA ALA A 49 6.11 0.86 1.18
C ALA A 49 5.24 0.18 0.11
N GLN A 50 4.47 -0.84 0.49
CA GLN A 50 3.57 -1.57 -0.39
C GLN A 50 2.49 -0.65 -1.00
N ILE A 51 1.89 0.23 -0.19
CA ILE A 51 0.89 1.20 -0.67
C ILE A 51 1.52 2.17 -1.69
N ARG A 52 2.73 2.66 -1.42
CA ARG A 52 3.47 3.53 -2.36
C ARG A 52 3.68 2.86 -3.71
N VAL A 53 4.21 1.63 -3.70
CA VAL A 53 4.50 0.86 -4.93
C VAL A 53 3.20 0.53 -5.67
N ALA A 54 2.14 0.15 -4.95
CA ALA A 54 0.84 -0.09 -5.55
C ALA A 54 0.24 1.18 -6.18
N GLY A 55 0.42 2.35 -5.57
CA GLY A 55 0.01 3.62 -6.15
C GLY A 55 0.69 3.91 -7.48
N GLU A 56 2.00 3.65 -7.59
CA GLU A 56 2.75 3.81 -8.84
C GLU A 56 2.30 2.81 -9.92
N ILE A 57 2.11 1.54 -9.54
CA ILE A 57 1.56 0.51 -10.45
C ILE A 57 0.19 0.95 -10.97
N ALA A 58 -0.69 1.43 -10.08
CA ALA A 58 -2.02 1.89 -10.47
C ALA A 58 -1.94 3.09 -11.44
N ALA A 59 -1.03 4.04 -11.20
CA ALA A 59 -0.82 5.20 -12.06
C ALA A 59 -0.29 4.81 -13.45
N ARG A 60 0.62 3.84 -13.52
CA ARG A 60 1.20 3.34 -14.77
C ARG A 60 0.32 2.32 -15.51
N SER A 61 -0.70 1.77 -14.86
CA SER A 61 -1.68 0.87 -15.46
C SER A 61 -3.05 1.54 -15.69
N ARG A 62 -3.08 2.86 -15.81
CA ARG A 62 -4.33 3.59 -16.02
C ARG A 62 -4.95 3.22 -17.38
N PRO A 63 -6.29 3.09 -17.46
CA PRO A 63 -6.97 2.68 -18.71
C PRO A 63 -6.67 3.61 -19.90
N GLU A 64 -6.40 4.89 -19.63
CA GLU A 64 -6.08 5.89 -20.65
C GLU A 64 -4.77 5.63 -21.40
N LEU A 65 -3.91 4.74 -20.89
CA LEU A 65 -2.64 4.34 -21.50
C LEU A 65 -2.80 3.17 -22.48
N GLY A 66 -3.99 2.54 -22.57
CA GLY A 66 -4.23 1.40 -23.46
C GLY A 66 -3.20 0.28 -23.30
N ASP A 67 -2.68 -0.21 -24.43
CA ASP A 67 -1.68 -1.30 -24.46
C ASP A 67 -0.30 -0.88 -23.93
N GLU A 68 0.00 0.42 -23.87
CA GLU A 68 1.22 0.95 -23.25
C GLU A 68 1.14 0.96 -21.71
N GLY A 69 -0.05 0.76 -21.14
CA GLY A 69 -0.23 0.67 -19.71
C GLY A 69 0.52 -0.54 -19.15
N LEU A 70 1.21 -0.35 -18.00
CA LEU A 70 2.12 -1.34 -17.41
C LEU A 70 1.51 -2.75 -17.27
N SER A 71 0.22 -2.86 -16.96
CA SER A 71 -0.39 -4.20 -16.87
C SER A 71 -0.48 -4.87 -18.24
N HIS A 72 -0.85 -4.12 -19.28
CA HIS A 72 -0.98 -4.65 -20.64
C HIS A 72 0.39 -4.95 -21.25
N SER A 73 1.39 -4.09 -21.05
CA SER A 73 2.76 -4.35 -21.50
C SER A 73 3.37 -5.60 -20.85
N GLU A 74 2.95 -5.92 -19.62
CA GLU A 74 3.33 -7.14 -18.91
C GLU A 74 2.38 -8.33 -19.19
N ASN A 75 1.52 -8.25 -20.20
CA ASN A 75 0.56 -9.29 -20.63
C ASN A 75 -0.54 -9.65 -19.61
N PHE A 76 -0.90 -8.72 -18.73
CA PHE A 76 -2.02 -8.86 -17.80
C PHE A 76 -3.21 -8.00 -18.21
N SER A 77 -4.40 -8.61 -18.18
CA SER A 77 -5.67 -7.92 -18.47
C SER A 77 -6.02 -6.79 -17.49
N THR A 78 -5.46 -6.79 -16.28
CA THR A 78 -5.68 -5.73 -15.28
C THR A 78 -4.48 -5.63 -14.33
N PRO A 79 -4.21 -4.45 -13.72
CA PRO A 79 -3.18 -4.31 -12.68
C PRO A 79 -3.47 -5.15 -11.44
N VAL A 80 -4.75 -5.41 -11.13
CA VAL A 80 -5.13 -6.28 -9.99
C VAL A 80 -4.65 -7.71 -10.21
N ARG A 81 -4.83 -8.26 -11.42
CA ARG A 81 -4.36 -9.60 -11.76
C ARG A 81 -2.84 -9.68 -11.77
N MET A 82 -2.18 -8.68 -12.36
CA MET A 82 -0.72 -8.58 -12.35
C MET A 82 -0.17 -8.60 -10.92
N LEU A 83 -0.65 -7.70 -10.06
CA LEU A 83 -0.16 -7.60 -8.69
C LEU A 83 -0.45 -8.88 -7.88
N ALA A 84 -1.65 -9.46 -8.02
CA ALA A 84 -1.99 -10.72 -7.36
C ALA A 84 -1.05 -11.87 -7.78
N ALA A 85 -0.74 -11.98 -9.07
CA ALA A 85 0.17 -12.98 -9.60
C ALA A 85 1.61 -12.79 -9.08
N LEU A 86 2.11 -11.54 -9.07
CA LEU A 86 3.47 -11.24 -8.62
C LEU A 86 3.66 -11.42 -7.11
N THR A 87 2.65 -11.10 -6.29
CA THR A 87 2.78 -11.15 -4.82
C THR A 87 2.16 -12.38 -4.19
N GLN A 88 1.64 -13.32 -4.99
CA GLN A 88 0.88 -14.49 -4.51
C GLN A 88 -0.27 -14.13 -3.54
N ALA A 89 -0.84 -12.93 -3.71
CA ALA A 89 -1.91 -12.43 -2.87
C ALA A 89 -3.27 -12.66 -3.55
N SER A 90 -4.34 -12.64 -2.75
CA SER A 90 -5.68 -12.69 -3.32
C SER A 90 -5.96 -11.45 -4.19
N SER A 91 -6.82 -11.60 -5.21
CA SER A 91 -7.29 -10.46 -6.02
C SER A 91 -7.98 -9.38 -5.16
N ARG A 92 -8.61 -9.77 -4.05
CA ARG A 92 -9.21 -8.84 -3.09
C ARG A 92 -8.16 -7.96 -2.43
N GLU A 93 -7.06 -8.56 -2.01
CA GLU A 93 -5.96 -7.85 -1.36
C GLU A 93 -5.17 -6.98 -2.33
N ALA A 94 -4.86 -7.49 -3.53
CA ALA A 94 -4.27 -6.68 -4.60
C ALA A 94 -5.13 -5.44 -4.92
N ARG A 95 -6.45 -5.63 -5.04
CA ARG A 95 -7.39 -4.50 -5.21
C ARG A 95 -7.41 -3.56 -4.02
N SER A 96 -7.26 -4.06 -2.80
CA SER A 96 -7.16 -3.22 -1.59
C SER A 96 -5.93 -2.30 -1.64
N ARG A 97 -4.78 -2.84 -2.05
CA ARG A 97 -3.51 -2.12 -2.19
C ARG A 97 -3.54 -1.10 -3.33
N LEU A 98 -4.06 -1.48 -4.51
CA LEU A 98 -4.17 -0.59 -5.69
C LEU A 98 -5.28 0.45 -5.54
N GLY A 99 -6.37 0.10 -4.87
CA GLY A 99 -7.61 0.86 -4.83
C GLY A 99 -7.69 1.91 -3.73
N PHE A 100 -6.59 2.24 -3.05
CA PHE A 100 -6.58 3.12 -1.87
C PHE A 100 -7.66 2.74 -0.85
N HIS A 101 -7.74 1.46 -0.49
CA HIS A 101 -8.71 1.03 0.52
C HIS A 101 -8.17 1.39 1.92
N HIS A 102 -8.81 2.37 2.58
CA HIS A 102 -8.38 2.99 3.84
C HIS A 102 -8.03 2.02 4.98
N GLY A 103 -8.61 0.81 5.01
CA GLY A 103 -8.23 -0.24 5.97
C GLY A 103 -6.74 -0.60 6.00
N HIS A 104 -6.02 -0.47 4.88
CA HIS A 104 -4.56 -0.65 4.85
C HIS A 104 -3.78 0.60 5.29
N LEU A 105 -4.35 1.80 5.14
CA LEU A 105 -3.75 3.03 5.64
C LEU A 105 -3.67 3.00 7.16
N HIS A 106 -4.78 2.66 7.84
CA HIS A 106 -4.84 2.58 9.30
C HIS A 106 -3.82 1.64 9.93
N ARG A 107 -3.42 0.58 9.21
CA ARG A 107 -2.39 -0.38 9.64
C ARG A 107 -0.98 -0.03 9.20
N SER A 108 -0.82 0.98 8.37
CA SER A 108 0.46 1.48 7.90
C SER A 108 0.80 2.80 8.61
N SER A 109 2.01 3.32 8.37
CA SER A 109 2.35 4.68 8.84
C SER A 109 1.73 5.82 8.00
N TRP A 110 0.87 5.51 7.02
CA TRP A 110 0.13 6.52 6.25
C TRP A 110 -1.13 6.95 6.99
N ARG A 111 -1.44 8.25 7.00
CA ARG A 111 -2.65 8.79 7.63
C ARG A 111 -3.69 9.20 6.59
N LEU A 112 -4.96 9.17 6.97
CA LEU A 112 -6.07 9.73 6.19
C LEU A 112 -6.62 10.95 6.93
N GLU A 113 -6.71 12.08 6.24
CA GLU A 113 -7.22 13.34 6.76
C GLU A 113 -8.34 13.89 5.87
N MET A 114 -9.32 14.55 6.46
CA MET A 114 -10.32 15.31 5.71
C MET A 114 -9.84 16.76 5.57
N ARG A 115 -9.66 17.25 4.34
CA ARG A 115 -9.30 18.66 4.07
C ARG A 115 -10.25 19.23 3.02
N GLY A 116 -10.93 20.33 3.35
CA GLY A 116 -11.91 20.95 2.45
C GLY A 116 -13.04 20.01 2.02
N GLY A 117 -13.46 19.07 2.88
CA GLY A 117 -14.48 18.06 2.57
C GLY A 117 -14.01 16.89 1.68
N ALA A 118 -12.74 16.88 1.27
CA ALA A 118 -12.16 15.80 0.47
C ALA A 118 -11.16 14.97 1.29
N PRO A 119 -11.16 13.63 1.14
CA PRO A 119 -10.17 12.77 1.77
C PRO A 119 -8.79 13.02 1.14
N HIS A 120 -7.78 13.20 2.00
CA HIS A 120 -6.37 13.31 1.65
C HIS A 120 -5.58 12.25 2.38
N ILE A 121 -4.66 11.62 1.67
CA ILE A 121 -3.70 10.69 2.23
C ILE A 121 -2.44 11.47 2.57
N VAL A 122 -1.93 11.27 3.78
CA VAL A 122 -0.68 11.85 4.25
C VAL A 122 0.39 10.76 4.30
N PRO A 123 1.46 10.87 3.51
CA PRO A 123 2.54 9.89 3.50
C PRO A 123 3.28 9.86 4.84
N SER A 124 3.94 8.75 5.12
CA SER A 124 4.86 8.64 6.24
C SER A 124 6.07 9.57 6.03
N ALA A 125 6.65 10.09 7.12
CA ALA A 125 7.73 11.08 7.07
C ALA A 125 9.00 10.59 6.35
N TRP A 126 9.22 9.28 6.26
CA TRP A 126 10.35 8.70 5.52
C TRP A 126 10.09 8.60 4.01
N VAL A 127 8.82 8.61 3.58
CA VAL A 127 8.42 8.69 2.17
C VAL A 127 8.43 10.14 1.69
N ASP A 128 7.87 11.03 2.50
CA ASP A 128 7.91 12.47 2.29
C ASP A 128 8.08 13.15 3.64
N ARG A 129 9.24 13.78 3.86
CA ARG A 129 9.55 14.49 5.10
C ARG A 129 8.59 15.64 5.38
N ALA A 130 8.09 16.30 4.34
CA ALA A 130 7.11 17.37 4.47
C ALA A 130 5.70 16.82 4.72
N GLN A 131 5.50 15.51 4.55
CA GLN A 131 4.21 14.83 4.68
C GLN A 131 3.11 15.52 3.87
N THR A 132 3.41 15.85 2.61
CA THR A 132 2.54 16.60 1.71
C THR A 132 1.27 15.80 1.45
N PRO A 133 0.07 16.32 1.78
CA PRO A 133 -1.16 15.57 1.62
C PRO A 133 -1.54 15.38 0.14
N ILE A 134 -1.82 14.13 -0.25
CA ILE A 134 -2.20 13.72 -1.60
C ILE A 134 -3.72 13.53 -1.64
N PRO A 135 -4.47 14.25 -2.50
CA PRO A 135 -5.92 14.09 -2.57
C PRO A 135 -6.31 12.70 -3.09
N VAL A 136 -7.26 12.04 -2.41
CA VAL A 136 -7.84 10.76 -2.85
C VAL A 136 -9.00 11.05 -3.78
N SER A 137 -8.70 11.59 -4.96
CA SER A 137 -9.75 11.84 -5.94
C SER A 137 -10.12 10.53 -6.64
N ARG A 138 -11.19 9.87 -6.19
CA ARG A 138 -12.11 9.27 -7.16
C ARG A 138 -13.11 10.37 -7.48
N ARG A 139 -13.21 10.80 -8.73
CA ARG A 139 -14.42 11.50 -9.20
C ARG A 139 -15.63 10.60 -8.89
N ARG A 140 -16.24 10.84 -7.74
CA ARG A 140 -17.58 10.41 -7.30
C ARG A 140 -17.85 10.94 -5.88
N THR A 141 -17.60 12.23 -5.65
CA THR A 141 -18.51 12.99 -4.80
C THR A 141 -19.53 13.60 -5.75
N ALA A 142 -20.79 13.17 -5.65
CA ALA A 142 -21.86 13.96 -6.24
C ALA A 142 -21.71 15.37 -5.69
N SER A 143 -21.72 16.36 -6.58
CA SER A 143 -21.72 17.75 -6.13
C SER A 143 -22.96 17.96 -5.26
N PRO A 144 -22.90 18.72 -4.15
CA PRO A 144 -24.09 19.12 -3.39
C PRO A 144 -25.18 19.81 -4.26
N LEU A 145 -24.84 20.16 -5.50
CA LEU A 145 -25.72 20.76 -6.50
C LEU A 145 -26.61 19.75 -7.27
N ASP A 146 -26.39 18.44 -7.15
CA ASP A 146 -27.22 17.42 -7.83
C ASP A 146 -28.56 17.11 -7.14
N VAL A 147 -28.83 17.71 -5.97
CA VAL A 147 -30.10 17.51 -5.22
C VAL A 147 -31.23 18.42 -5.73
N LYS A 148 -30.99 19.35 -6.68
CA LYS A 148 -31.99 20.33 -7.15
C LYS A 148 -32.56 20.10 -8.55
N ARG A 149 -32.69 18.85 -9.03
CA ARG A 149 -33.45 18.53 -10.24
C ARG A 149 -34.37 17.32 -10.07
N THR A 150 -35.34 17.46 -9.18
CA THR A 150 -36.65 16.81 -9.28
C THR A 150 -37.67 17.76 -8.67
N ALA A 151 -38.30 18.54 -9.54
CA ALA A 151 -39.59 19.18 -9.37
C ALA A 151 -40.32 19.05 -10.71
#